data_AF-A0A8B9EJF2-F1
#
_entry.id   AF-A0A8B9EJF2-F1
#
_cell.length_a   1.000
_cell.length_b   1.000
_cell.length_c   1.000
_cell.angle_alpha   90.00
_cell.angle_beta   90.00
_cell.angle_gamma   90.00
#
_symmetry.space_group_name_H-M   'P 1'
#
loop_
_entity.id
_entity.type
_entity.pdbx_description
1 polymer ?
#
loop_
_entity_poly.entity_id
_entity_poly.type
_entity_poly.pdbx_seq_one_letter_code
_entity_poly.pdbx_strand_id
1 'polypeptide(L)'
;MALLWLLSCLALAGSARAAFSVANCGVPAIAPVIRGYNRIVNGEPAVPGSWPWQVSLQRYGNFHFCGGSLISEQWVVTAAHCGVKTTDTVVLGEYDQEIASSDVQRLSIAKVFRNPSFSWLTIRNDITLIKLATPAQLNARVSPVCLPQATDDFPGGLTCVTTGWGLTDASADTTPAVLQQVALPLLTNAQCKEYWGFRIYNVMVCAGADGASSCMVRGHG
;
A
#
# COMPACT_ATOMS: atom_id res chain seq x y z
N MET A 1 65.80 -21.73 33.22
CA MET A 1 65.11 -22.89 32.60
C MET A 1 63.83 -23.09 33.37
N ALA A 2 62.62 -23.07 32.84
CA ALA A 2 62.10 -23.01 31.50
C ALA A 2 60.61 -22.61 31.63
N LEU A 3 60.12 -21.82 30.67
CA LEU A 3 58.75 -21.65 30.15
C LEU A 3 57.54 -21.83 31.10
N LEU A 4 56.71 -20.81 31.36
CA LEU A 4 55.60 -20.27 30.51
C LEU A 4 54.52 -21.31 30.16
N TRP A 5 53.32 -20.82 29.84
CA TRP A 5 52.05 -21.50 29.50
C TRP A 5 50.94 -21.35 30.57
N LEU A 6 50.56 -20.09 30.82
CA LEU A 6 49.19 -19.77 31.25
C LEU A 6 48.36 -19.48 29.99
N LEU A 7 47.56 -20.45 29.58
CA LEU A 7 46.52 -20.30 28.57
C LEU A 7 45.44 -19.36 29.13
N SER A 8 45.50 -18.08 28.78
CA SER A 8 44.36 -17.18 28.98
C SER A 8 43.27 -17.53 27.97
N CYS A 9 42.24 -18.25 28.39
CA CYS A 9 40.97 -18.31 27.67
C CYS A 9 40.30 -16.94 27.79
N LEU A 10 40.66 -16.01 26.90
CA LEU A 10 39.84 -14.84 26.61
C LEU A 10 38.57 -15.32 25.91
N ALA A 11 37.53 -15.59 26.70
CA ALA A 11 36.17 -15.68 26.19
C ALA A 11 35.78 -14.29 25.70
N LEU A 12 35.99 -14.03 24.41
CA LEU A 12 35.32 -12.95 23.70
C LEU A 12 33.82 -13.28 23.74
N ALA A 13 33.11 -12.69 24.71
CA ALA A 13 31.67 -12.53 24.63
C ALA A 13 31.40 -11.61 23.43
N GLY A 14 31.43 -12.19 22.23
CA GLY A 14 30.87 -11.57 21.06
C GLY A 14 29.39 -11.37 21.37
N SER A 15 29.02 -10.14 21.70
CA SER A 15 27.63 -9.71 21.61
C SER A 15 27.27 -9.91 20.14
N ALA A 16 26.69 -11.06 19.82
CA ALA A 16 25.83 -11.22 18.66
C ALA A 16 24.67 -10.25 18.90
N ARG A 17 24.90 -8.98 18.56
CA ARG A 17 23.79 -8.17 18.09
C ARG A 17 23.28 -8.96 16.92
N ALA A 18 22.17 -9.66 17.15
CA ALA A 18 21.34 -10.18 16.08
C ALA A 18 21.30 -9.06 15.04
N ALA A 19 21.92 -9.30 13.89
CA ALA A 19 21.69 -8.47 12.73
C ALA A 19 20.20 -8.66 12.45
N PHE A 20 19.37 -7.75 12.96
CA PHE A 20 17.99 -7.57 12.52
C PHE A 20 18.09 -7.08 11.07
N SER A 21 18.32 -8.04 10.18
CA SER A 21 18.32 -7.88 8.74
C SER A 21 17.30 -8.89 8.19
N VAL A 22 16.05 -8.69 8.59
CA VAL A 22 14.89 -9.09 7.80
C VAL A 22 14.29 -7.76 7.38
N ALA A 23 14.16 -7.52 6.09
CA ALA A 23 13.42 -6.36 5.60
C ALA A 23 11.98 -6.47 6.14
N ASN A 24 11.64 -5.71 7.19
CA ASN A 24 10.34 -5.73 7.85
C ASN A 24 9.29 -5.02 6.99
N CYS A 25 9.00 -5.56 5.81
CA CYS A 25 7.95 -5.11 4.93
C CYS A 25 6.89 -6.20 4.77
N GLY A 26 5.65 -5.82 4.44
CA GLY A 26 4.60 -6.77 4.05
C GLY A 26 4.08 -7.69 5.16
N VAL A 27 4.57 -7.57 6.39
CA VAL A 27 4.14 -8.35 7.55
C VAL A 27 3.44 -7.41 8.54
N PRO A 28 2.10 -7.37 8.56
CA PRO A 28 1.39 -6.49 9.47
C PRO A 28 1.46 -7.02 10.91
N ALA A 29 1.64 -6.14 11.89
CA ALA A 29 1.62 -6.52 13.31
C ALA A 29 0.23 -7.00 13.76
N ILE A 30 -0.82 -6.51 13.10
CA ILE A 30 -2.22 -6.94 13.26
C ILE A 30 -2.61 -7.69 12.00
N ALA A 31 -2.85 -9.00 12.11
CA ALA A 31 -3.19 -9.80 10.95
C ALA A 31 -4.57 -9.42 10.39
N PRO A 32 -4.73 -9.29 9.05
CA PRO A 32 -6.04 -9.09 8.45
C PRO A 32 -6.88 -10.37 8.58
N VAL A 33 -8.19 -10.20 8.74
CA VAL A 33 -9.16 -11.30 8.67
C VAL A 33 -9.97 -11.08 7.41
N ILE A 34 -9.74 -11.88 6.38
CA ILE A 34 -10.43 -11.79 5.10
C ILE A 34 -11.49 -12.88 5.05
N ARG A 35 -12.78 -12.50 5.09
CA ARG A 35 -13.87 -13.47 5.06
C ARG A 35 -14.21 -13.81 3.62
N GLY A 36 -14.44 -15.09 3.34
CA GLY A 36 -15.05 -15.48 2.07
C GLY A 36 -14.17 -15.30 0.84
N TYR A 37 -12.99 -15.94 0.81
CA TYR A 37 -12.20 -16.17 -0.41
C TYR A 37 -13.01 -16.73 -1.60
N ASN A 38 -14.25 -17.18 -1.38
CA ASN A 38 -15.12 -17.81 -2.36
C ASN A 38 -16.09 -16.87 -3.09
N ARG A 39 -16.30 -15.60 -2.64
CA ARG A 39 -16.96 -14.49 -3.37
C ARG A 39 -17.13 -13.28 -2.44
N ILE A 40 -16.34 -12.22 -2.60
CA ILE A 40 -16.61 -10.94 -1.92
C ILE A 40 -17.05 -9.92 -2.98
N VAL A 41 -18.35 -9.70 -3.07
CA VAL A 41 -18.94 -8.61 -3.86
C VAL A 41 -19.00 -7.37 -2.95
N ASN A 42 -18.53 -6.22 -3.41
CA ASN A 42 -18.58 -4.92 -2.70
C ASN A 42 -17.66 -4.74 -1.47
N GLY A 43 -16.75 -5.68 -1.23
CA GLY A 43 -15.77 -5.62 -0.13
C GLY A 43 -16.36 -5.83 1.28
N GLU A 44 -15.50 -5.79 2.27
CA GLU A 44 -15.85 -5.88 3.69
C GLU A 44 -14.99 -4.93 4.54
N PRO A 45 -15.44 -4.51 5.73
CA PRO A 45 -14.61 -3.72 6.64
C PRO A 45 -13.33 -4.48 7.01
N ALA A 46 -12.19 -3.79 6.91
CA ALA A 46 -10.91 -4.33 7.36
C ALA A 46 -10.84 -4.39 8.89
N VAL A 47 -9.92 -5.20 9.42
CA VAL A 47 -9.54 -5.15 10.83
C VAL A 47 -8.74 -3.84 11.06
N PRO A 48 -9.04 -3.05 12.11
CA PRO A 48 -8.33 -1.79 12.36
C PRO A 48 -6.81 -1.98 12.43
N GLY A 49 -6.09 -1.28 11.54
CA GLY A 49 -4.63 -1.34 11.46
C GLY A 49 -4.04 -2.58 10.78
N SER A 50 -4.86 -3.48 10.19
CA SER A 50 -4.35 -4.69 9.55
C SER A 50 -3.67 -4.48 8.19
N TRP A 51 -3.79 -3.27 7.63
CA TRP A 51 -3.14 -2.84 6.40
C TRP A 51 -2.25 -1.62 6.67
N PRO A 52 -1.16 -1.78 7.43
CA PRO A 52 -0.40 -0.67 8.02
C PRO A 52 0.38 0.19 7.00
N TRP A 53 0.46 -0.25 5.75
CA TRP A 53 1.00 0.52 4.64
C TRP A 53 -0.05 1.38 3.94
N GLN A 54 -1.35 1.16 4.17
CA GLN A 54 -2.42 1.92 3.51
C GLN A 54 -2.30 3.41 3.86
N VAL A 55 -2.25 4.24 2.81
CA VAL A 55 -2.20 5.70 2.92
C VAL A 55 -3.53 6.28 2.46
N SER A 56 -3.99 7.31 3.17
CA SER A 56 -4.99 8.25 2.69
C SER A 56 -4.29 9.54 2.24
N LEU A 57 -4.49 9.93 0.99
CA LEU A 57 -4.02 11.23 0.47
C LEU A 57 -5.16 12.24 0.60
N GLN A 58 -4.89 13.32 1.33
CA GLN A 58 -5.90 14.33 1.66
C GLN A 58 -5.55 15.71 1.11
N ARG A 59 -6.59 16.46 0.70
CA ARG A 59 -6.51 17.82 0.16
C ARG A 59 -7.58 18.71 0.81
N TYR A 60 -7.42 20.03 0.77
CA TYR A 60 -8.44 21.03 1.18
C TYR A 60 -9.14 20.76 2.53
N GLY A 61 -8.39 20.53 3.61
CA GLY A 61 -9.00 20.35 4.94
C GLY A 61 -9.52 18.93 5.19
N ASN A 62 -8.66 17.94 4.95
CA ASN A 62 -8.85 16.50 5.23
C ASN A 62 -9.71 15.72 4.21
N PHE A 63 -10.05 16.29 3.05
CA PHE A 63 -10.77 15.55 2.01
C PHE A 63 -9.89 14.46 1.39
N HIS A 64 -10.25 13.19 1.61
CA HIS A 64 -9.62 12.04 0.96
C HIS A 64 -9.93 12.04 -0.54
N PHE A 65 -8.89 12.03 -1.38
CA PHE A 65 -9.06 12.02 -2.83
C PHE A 65 -8.36 10.84 -3.52
N CYS A 66 -7.38 10.21 -2.88
CA CYS A 66 -6.67 9.05 -3.41
C CYS A 66 -6.07 8.19 -2.30
N GLY A 67 -5.78 6.93 -2.63
CA GLY A 67 -4.98 6.04 -1.81
C GLY A 67 -3.48 6.10 -2.13
N GLY A 68 -2.70 5.37 -1.35
CA GLY A 68 -1.30 5.08 -1.62
C GLY A 68 -0.78 3.96 -0.73
N SER A 69 0.49 3.63 -0.85
CA SER A 69 1.15 2.65 0.02
C SER A 69 2.50 3.16 0.51
N LEU A 70 2.75 3.04 1.82
CA LEU A 70 4.05 3.26 2.41
C LEU A 70 5.01 2.14 1.98
N ILE A 71 6.15 2.49 1.40
CA ILE A 71 7.17 1.51 0.94
C ILE A 71 8.49 1.60 1.75
N SER A 72 8.65 2.67 2.53
CA SER A 72 9.68 2.84 3.57
C SER A 72 9.27 4.00 4.47
N GLU A 73 9.99 4.31 5.55
CA GLU A 73 9.59 5.41 6.45
C GLU A 73 9.45 6.75 5.74
N GLN A 74 10.16 7.00 4.63
CA GLN A 74 10.14 8.31 3.96
C GLN A 74 9.50 8.30 2.57
N TRP A 75 8.97 7.18 2.10
CA TRP A 75 8.47 7.05 0.74
C TRP A 75 7.11 6.38 0.66
N VAL A 76 6.23 7.01 -0.11
CA VAL A 76 4.91 6.50 -0.48
C VAL A 76 4.84 6.33 -1.99
N VAL A 77 4.24 5.24 -2.45
CA VAL A 77 3.86 5.03 -3.85
C VAL A 77 2.36 5.26 -4.02
N THR A 78 1.97 5.88 -5.13
CA THR A 78 0.57 6.10 -5.52
C THR A 78 0.46 6.16 -7.05
N ALA A 79 -0.75 6.37 -7.57
CA ALA A 79 -1.00 6.54 -8.99
C ALA A 79 -0.63 7.96 -9.46
N ALA A 80 -0.18 8.09 -10.71
CA ALA A 80 0.12 9.38 -11.33
C ALA A 80 -1.14 10.19 -11.63
N HIS A 81 -2.25 9.53 -11.97
CA HIS A 81 -3.51 10.20 -12.25
C HIS A 81 -4.09 10.92 -11.03
N CYS A 82 -3.69 10.55 -9.80
CA CYS A 82 -4.09 11.23 -8.58
C CYS A 82 -3.67 12.71 -8.55
N GLY A 83 -2.65 13.11 -9.34
CA GLY A 83 -2.26 14.52 -9.45
C GLY A 83 -1.85 15.14 -8.12
N VAL A 84 -1.10 14.39 -7.31
CA VAL A 84 -0.64 14.81 -5.97
C VAL A 84 0.27 16.03 -6.07
N LYS A 85 0.11 16.95 -5.11
CA LYS A 85 0.88 18.19 -4.96
C LYS A 85 1.57 18.21 -3.60
N THR A 86 2.61 19.02 -3.44
CA THR A 86 3.31 19.20 -2.15
C THR A 86 2.44 19.84 -1.06
N THR A 87 1.33 20.47 -1.44
CA THR A 87 0.32 21.03 -0.52
C THR A 87 -0.64 19.99 0.04
N ASP A 88 -0.62 18.75 -0.50
CA ASP A 88 -1.45 17.66 0.00
C ASP A 88 -0.85 17.03 1.25
N THR A 89 -1.65 16.27 1.98
CA THR A 89 -1.25 15.59 3.22
C THR A 89 -1.27 14.08 3.03
N VAL A 90 -0.21 13.41 3.51
CA VAL A 90 -0.16 11.94 3.64
C VAL A 90 -0.67 11.57 5.02
N VAL A 91 -1.66 10.69 5.09
CA VAL A 91 -2.25 10.22 6.34
C VAL A 91 -2.04 8.71 6.47
N LEU A 92 -1.36 8.30 7.55
CA LEU A 92 -0.98 6.92 7.87
C LEU A 92 -1.61 6.48 9.19
N GLY A 93 -1.88 5.18 9.33
CA GLY A 93 -2.54 4.61 10.52
C GLY A 93 -4.03 4.92 10.62
N GLU A 94 -4.62 5.50 9.56
CA GLU A 94 -6.03 5.82 9.45
C GLU A 94 -6.88 4.57 9.26
N TYR A 95 -8.06 4.54 9.89
CA TYR A 95 -9.02 3.46 9.76
C TYR A 95 -10.42 3.99 9.43
N ASP A 96 -10.87 4.97 10.21
CA ASP A 96 -12.21 5.56 10.11
C ASP A 96 -12.08 7.07 9.90
N GLN A 97 -12.38 7.53 8.69
CA GLN A 97 -12.18 8.92 8.28
C GLN A 97 -13.11 9.93 8.99
N GLU A 98 -14.14 9.46 9.70
CA GLU A 98 -15.07 10.31 10.46
C GLU A 98 -14.70 10.42 11.94
N ILE A 99 -13.85 9.52 12.44
CA ILE A 99 -13.45 9.48 13.86
C ILE A 99 -12.02 9.98 14.02
N ALA A 100 -11.87 11.11 14.72
CA ALA A 100 -10.55 11.62 15.06
C ALA A 100 -9.79 10.61 15.95
N SER A 101 -8.62 10.19 15.49
CA SER A 101 -7.75 9.25 16.19
C SER A 101 -6.39 9.85 16.45
N SER A 102 -5.87 9.68 17.66
CA SER A 102 -4.51 10.07 18.05
C SER A 102 -3.44 9.16 17.44
N ASP A 103 -3.83 7.99 16.92
CA ASP A 103 -2.89 7.00 16.38
C ASP A 103 -2.50 7.30 14.92
N VAL A 104 -3.09 8.35 14.34
CA VAL A 104 -2.91 8.75 12.95
C VAL A 104 -1.72 9.71 12.79
N GLN A 105 -0.88 9.45 11.80
CA GLN A 105 0.21 10.35 11.43
C GLN A 105 -0.18 11.16 10.19
N ARG A 106 -0.18 12.49 10.33
CA ARG A 106 -0.40 13.45 9.23
C ARG A 106 0.93 14.06 8.84
N LEU A 107 1.44 13.67 7.67
CA LEU A 107 2.78 13.99 7.20
C LEU A 107 2.73 14.89 5.96
N SER A 108 3.58 15.91 5.95
CA SER A 108 3.73 16.81 4.81
C SER A 108 4.62 16.19 3.72
N ILE A 109 4.39 16.62 2.48
CA ILE A 109 5.10 16.11 1.30
C ILE A 109 6.25 17.06 0.95
N ALA A 110 7.48 16.56 1.00
CA ALA A 110 8.65 17.33 0.56
C ALA A 110 8.73 17.41 -0.97
N LYS A 111 8.47 16.31 -1.67
CA LYS A 111 8.59 16.26 -3.13
C LYS A 111 7.72 15.16 -3.75
N VAL A 112 7.21 15.43 -4.95
CA VAL A 112 6.44 14.50 -5.77
C VAL A 112 7.24 14.16 -7.02
N PHE A 113 7.34 12.86 -7.34
CA PHE A 113 8.07 12.31 -8.47
C PHE A 113 7.10 11.50 -9.34
N ARG A 114 6.37 12.21 -10.20
CA ARG A 114 5.50 11.57 -11.19
C ARG A 114 6.37 10.90 -12.26
N ASN A 115 6.00 9.68 -12.65
CA ASN A 115 6.68 9.00 -13.74
C ASN A 115 6.65 9.87 -15.01
N PRO A 116 7.80 10.23 -15.60
CA PRO A 116 7.84 11.11 -16.78
C PRO A 116 7.20 10.47 -18.01
N SER A 117 7.07 9.14 -18.05
CA SER A 117 6.40 8.40 -19.12
C SER A 117 4.91 8.21 -18.89
N PHE A 118 4.32 8.81 -17.86
CA PHE A 118 2.88 8.78 -17.62
C PHE A 118 2.10 9.45 -18.75
N SER A 119 1.03 8.81 -19.22
CA SER A 119 0.16 9.34 -20.28
C SER A 119 -1.27 9.53 -19.79
N TRP A 120 -1.76 10.77 -19.78
CA TRP A 120 -3.16 11.06 -19.44
C TRP A 120 -4.18 10.45 -20.42
N LEU A 121 -3.78 10.19 -21.67
CA LEU A 121 -4.67 9.63 -22.69
C LEU A 121 -4.83 8.11 -22.55
N THR A 122 -3.75 7.42 -22.20
CA THR A 122 -3.72 5.93 -22.18
C THR A 122 -3.63 5.37 -20.77
N ILE A 123 -3.39 6.20 -19.76
CA ILE A 123 -3.13 5.83 -18.36
C ILE A 123 -1.96 4.84 -18.22
N ARG A 124 -1.03 4.83 -19.20
CA ARG A 124 0.20 4.04 -19.12
C ARG A 124 1.17 4.65 -18.13
N ASN A 125 1.95 3.80 -17.46
CA ASN A 125 2.98 4.18 -16.49
C ASN A 125 2.41 5.03 -15.34
N ASP A 126 1.22 4.65 -14.87
CA ASP A 126 0.43 5.37 -13.87
C ASP A 126 0.97 5.19 -12.44
N ILE A 127 2.16 5.74 -12.20
CA ILE A 127 2.87 5.63 -10.93
C ILE A 127 3.53 6.95 -10.55
N THR A 128 3.48 7.28 -9.26
CA THR A 128 4.12 8.45 -8.66
C THR A 128 4.72 8.07 -7.31
N LEU A 129 5.94 8.53 -7.06
CA LEU A 129 6.57 8.45 -5.74
C LEU A 129 6.42 9.78 -5.00
N ILE A 130 6.13 9.70 -3.72
CA ILE A 130 6.02 10.83 -2.80
C ILE A 130 7.13 10.68 -1.77
N LYS A 131 7.97 11.70 -1.64
CA LYS A 131 8.95 11.80 -0.55
C LYS A 131 8.37 12.63 0.58
N LEU A 132 8.31 12.04 1.77
CA LEU A 132 7.82 12.69 2.98
C LEU A 132 8.86 13.70 3.49
N ALA A 133 8.39 14.81 4.05
CA ALA A 133 9.26 15.83 4.64
C ALA A 133 9.96 15.33 5.91
N THR A 134 9.25 14.54 6.71
CA THR A 134 9.75 13.82 7.86
C THR A 134 9.45 12.33 7.70
N PRO A 135 10.35 11.42 8.11
CA PRO A 135 10.03 9.99 8.12
C PRO A 135 8.81 9.68 9.00
N ALA A 136 7.99 8.75 8.55
CA ALA A 136 6.91 8.14 9.32
C ALA A 136 7.48 7.36 10.51
N GLN A 137 6.79 7.41 11.64
CA GLN A 137 7.13 6.64 12.82
C GLN A 137 6.52 5.24 12.70
N LEU A 138 7.35 4.21 12.50
CA LEU A 138 6.84 2.85 12.37
C LEU A 138 6.27 2.35 13.70
N ASN A 139 5.12 1.68 13.62
CA ASN A 139 4.43 1.07 14.76
C ASN A 139 3.50 -0.06 14.28
N ALA A 140 2.67 -0.60 15.17
CA ALA A 140 1.77 -1.71 14.84
C ALA A 140 0.76 -1.41 13.72
N ARG A 141 0.48 -0.14 13.43
CA ARG A 141 -0.48 0.35 12.42
C ARG A 141 0.18 1.13 11.29
N VAL A 142 1.50 1.30 11.32
CA VAL A 142 2.28 2.03 10.32
C VAL A 142 3.55 1.25 10.02
N SER A 143 3.59 0.57 8.88
CA SER A 143 4.74 -0.22 8.42
C SER A 143 4.71 -0.39 6.90
N PRO A 144 5.86 -0.55 6.24
CA PRO A 144 5.91 -0.56 4.78
C PRO A 144 5.38 -1.87 4.16
N VAL A 145 4.87 -1.79 2.94
CA VAL A 145 4.63 -2.95 2.07
C VAL A 145 5.93 -3.34 1.35
N CYS A 146 6.08 -4.61 0.98
CA CYS A 146 7.19 -5.03 0.14
C CYS A 146 6.98 -4.63 -1.31
N LEU A 147 8.08 -4.34 -2.01
CA LEU A 147 8.08 -4.16 -3.45
C LEU A 147 8.48 -5.48 -4.13
N PRO A 148 7.84 -5.85 -5.25
CA PRO A 148 8.26 -7.00 -6.03
C PRO A 148 9.59 -6.72 -6.74
N GLN A 149 10.32 -7.79 -7.08
CA GLN A 149 11.39 -7.72 -8.06
C GLN A 149 10.82 -7.60 -9.48
N ALA A 150 11.58 -7.01 -10.39
CA ALA A 150 11.17 -6.89 -11.80
C ALA A 150 10.99 -8.25 -12.50
N THR A 151 11.56 -9.31 -11.92
CA THR A 151 11.49 -10.70 -12.42
C THR A 151 10.42 -11.54 -11.73
N ASP A 152 9.75 -11.01 -10.71
CA ASP A 152 8.67 -11.73 -10.04
C ASP A 152 7.50 -11.92 -11.01
N ASP A 153 6.93 -13.12 -11.01
CA ASP A 153 5.78 -13.48 -11.83
C ASP A 153 4.60 -13.86 -10.92
N PHE A 154 3.48 -13.16 -11.10
CA PHE A 154 2.25 -13.39 -10.35
C PHE A 154 1.20 -13.94 -11.34
N PRO A 155 0.92 -15.25 -11.32
CA PRO A 155 0.11 -15.89 -12.35
C PRO A 155 -1.36 -15.47 -12.26
N GLY A 156 -2.05 -15.50 -13.40
CA GLY A 156 -3.50 -15.36 -13.45
C GLY A 156 -4.20 -16.40 -12.55
N GLY A 157 -5.26 -15.98 -11.87
CA GLY A 157 -5.97 -16.78 -10.87
C GLY A 157 -5.39 -16.66 -9.45
N LEU A 158 -4.18 -16.10 -9.27
CA LEU A 158 -3.66 -15.82 -7.93
C LEU A 158 -4.58 -14.85 -7.20
N THR A 159 -5.05 -15.23 -6.02
CA THR A 159 -5.88 -14.34 -5.20
C THR A 159 -5.02 -13.30 -4.50
N CYS A 160 -5.34 -12.02 -4.73
CA CYS A 160 -4.76 -10.86 -4.08
C CYS A 160 -5.84 -10.12 -3.28
N VAL A 161 -5.42 -9.04 -2.60
CA VAL A 161 -6.32 -8.18 -1.83
C VAL A 161 -6.12 -6.74 -2.26
N THR A 162 -7.21 -6.00 -2.39
CA THR A 162 -7.17 -4.54 -2.51
C THR A 162 -7.91 -3.89 -1.35
N THR A 163 -7.48 -2.69 -0.97
CA THR A 163 -7.99 -1.96 0.19
C THR A 163 -8.19 -0.49 -0.15
N GLY A 164 -9.13 0.16 0.54
CA GLY A 164 -9.33 1.60 0.40
C GLY A 164 -10.66 2.11 0.93
N TRP A 165 -10.86 3.41 0.75
CA TRP A 165 -12.08 4.15 1.08
C TRP A 165 -12.81 4.61 -0.19
N GLY A 166 -12.59 3.92 -1.32
CA GLY A 166 -13.38 4.13 -2.53
C GLY A 166 -14.82 3.61 -2.33
N LEU A 167 -15.71 3.94 -3.26
CA LEU A 167 -17.09 3.45 -3.22
C LEU A 167 -17.13 1.92 -3.11
N THR A 168 -18.04 1.40 -2.28
CA THR A 168 -18.29 -0.04 -2.17
C THR A 168 -19.28 -0.54 -3.22
N ASP A 169 -20.05 0.37 -3.80
CA ASP A 169 -20.98 0.13 -4.91
C ASP A 169 -20.85 1.29 -5.89
N ALA A 170 -20.78 1.00 -7.20
CA ALA A 170 -20.68 2.03 -8.24
C ALA A 170 -21.92 2.95 -8.29
N SER A 171 -23.04 2.52 -7.70
CA SER A 171 -24.27 3.28 -7.54
C SER A 171 -24.39 4.00 -6.20
N ALA A 172 -23.44 3.81 -5.27
CA ALA A 172 -23.47 4.48 -3.99
C ALA A 172 -23.15 5.97 -4.12
N ASP A 173 -23.86 6.79 -3.34
CA ASP A 173 -23.65 8.24 -3.29
C ASP A 173 -22.53 8.65 -2.33
N THR A 174 -22.08 7.74 -1.46
CA THR A 174 -21.12 8.01 -0.39
C THR A 174 -20.02 6.95 -0.31
N THR A 175 -18.79 7.40 -0.07
CA THR A 175 -17.67 6.52 0.25
C THR A 175 -17.76 6.05 1.70
N PRO A 176 -17.34 4.82 2.03
CA PRO A 176 -17.32 4.35 3.40
C PRO A 176 -16.30 5.14 4.23
N ALA A 177 -16.67 5.49 5.47
CA ALA A 177 -15.74 6.10 6.42
C ALA A 177 -14.66 5.10 6.86
N VAL A 178 -15.05 3.84 7.04
CA VAL A 178 -14.19 2.74 7.47
C VAL A 178 -13.42 2.13 6.29
N LEU A 179 -12.14 1.81 6.51
CA LEU A 179 -11.30 1.13 5.52
C LEU A 179 -11.91 -0.21 5.11
N GLN A 180 -12.09 -0.39 3.80
CA GLN A 180 -12.57 -1.65 3.23
C GLN A 180 -11.42 -2.49 2.70
N GLN A 181 -11.66 -3.78 2.56
CA GLN A 181 -10.79 -4.76 1.92
C GLN A 181 -11.63 -5.71 1.04
N VAL A 182 -11.04 -6.24 -0.02
CA VAL A 182 -11.69 -7.24 -0.86
C VAL A 182 -10.65 -8.17 -1.49
N ALA A 183 -10.90 -9.47 -1.44
CA ALA A 183 -10.11 -10.47 -2.14
C ALA A 183 -10.57 -10.59 -3.60
N LEU A 184 -9.62 -10.65 -4.52
CA LEU A 184 -9.89 -10.73 -5.95
C LEU A 184 -8.77 -11.49 -6.69
N PRO A 185 -9.10 -12.30 -7.71
CA PRO A 185 -8.09 -12.99 -8.50
C PRO A 185 -7.41 -12.04 -9.49
N LEU A 186 -6.12 -12.24 -9.71
CA LEU A 186 -5.42 -11.64 -10.84
C LEU A 186 -5.95 -12.21 -12.16
N LEU A 187 -6.02 -11.36 -13.18
CA LEU A 187 -6.32 -11.76 -14.55
C LEU A 187 -5.06 -11.63 -15.39
N THR A 188 -4.86 -12.58 -16.30
CA THR A 188 -3.85 -12.41 -17.33
C THR A 188 -4.21 -11.23 -18.23
N ASN A 189 -3.20 -10.58 -18.82
CA ASN A 189 -3.45 -9.51 -19.79
C ASN A 189 -4.27 -9.99 -21.01
N ALA A 190 -4.24 -11.28 -21.35
CA ALA A 190 -5.11 -11.84 -22.38
C ALA A 190 -6.58 -11.80 -21.95
N GLN A 191 -6.90 -12.30 -20.75
CA GLN A 191 -8.26 -12.26 -20.19
C GLN A 191 -8.77 -10.82 -20.06
N CYS A 192 -7.94 -9.88 -19.61
CA CYS A 192 -8.33 -8.47 -19.55
C CYS A 192 -8.73 -7.90 -20.91
N LYS A 193 -8.01 -8.30 -21.98
CA LYS A 193 -8.23 -7.80 -23.35
C LYS A 193 -9.52 -8.32 -23.96
N GLU A 194 -10.07 -9.42 -23.46
CA GLU A 194 -11.39 -9.91 -23.89
C GLU A 194 -12.49 -8.87 -23.60
N TYR A 195 -12.35 -8.11 -22.51
CA TYR A 195 -13.29 -7.04 -22.15
C TYR A 195 -12.81 -5.64 -22.58
N TRP A 196 -11.55 -5.28 -22.29
CA TRP A 196 -11.02 -3.93 -22.48
C TRP A 196 -10.33 -3.70 -23.83
N GLY A 197 -10.10 -4.76 -24.62
CA GLY A 197 -9.48 -4.69 -25.94
C GLY A 197 -8.11 -4.01 -25.94
N PHE A 198 -7.90 -3.12 -26.89
CA PHE A 198 -6.61 -2.43 -27.12
C PHE A 198 -6.18 -1.48 -25.98
N ARG A 199 -7.02 -1.28 -24.96
CA ARG A 199 -6.73 -0.39 -23.82
C ARG A 199 -5.77 -1.01 -22.79
N ILE A 200 -5.52 -2.31 -22.85
CA ILE A 200 -4.63 -3.01 -21.91
C ILE A 200 -3.20 -3.09 -22.46
N TYR A 201 -2.27 -2.48 -21.73
CA TYR A 201 -0.83 -2.46 -22.02
C TYR A 201 -0.04 -3.37 -21.08
N ASN A 202 1.21 -3.70 -21.44
CA ASN A 202 2.11 -4.56 -20.65
C ASN A 202 2.59 -3.95 -19.31
N VAL A 203 2.28 -2.68 -19.07
CA VAL A 203 2.55 -1.96 -17.80
C VAL A 203 1.31 -1.88 -16.92
N MET A 204 0.29 -2.68 -17.23
CA MET A 204 -0.96 -2.79 -16.48
C MET A 204 -1.17 -4.24 -16.06
N VAL A 205 -1.92 -4.39 -14.96
CA VAL A 205 -2.43 -5.65 -14.44
C VAL A 205 -3.90 -5.45 -14.12
N CYS A 206 -4.73 -6.46 -14.31
CA CYS A 206 -6.11 -6.43 -13.87
C CYS A 206 -6.36 -7.53 -12.84
N ALA A 207 -7.35 -7.28 -12.01
CA ALA A 207 -7.83 -8.22 -11.02
C ALA A 207 -9.34 -8.04 -10.85
N GLY A 208 -10.04 -9.08 -10.41
CA GLY A 208 -11.50 -9.05 -10.22
C GLY A 208 -12.24 -9.89 -11.25
N ALA A 209 -13.33 -9.33 -11.81
CA ALA A 209 -14.29 -10.01 -12.69
C ALA A 209 -15.10 -11.16 -12.04
N ASP A 210 -14.89 -11.43 -10.75
CA ASP A 210 -15.65 -12.41 -9.94
C ASP A 210 -16.66 -11.74 -8.99
N GLY A 211 -17.20 -10.59 -9.40
CA GLY A 211 -18.08 -9.75 -8.59
C GLY A 211 -17.38 -8.82 -7.60
N ALA A 212 -16.05 -8.90 -7.46
CA ALA A 212 -15.22 -7.94 -6.72
C ALA A 212 -14.65 -6.87 -7.66
N SER A 213 -14.61 -5.60 -7.23
CA SER A 213 -14.00 -4.49 -7.98
C SER A 213 -13.37 -3.46 -7.04
N SER A 214 -12.32 -2.78 -7.50
CA SER A 214 -11.99 -1.46 -6.97
C SER A 214 -13.01 -0.42 -7.47
N CYS A 215 -13.22 0.65 -6.72
CA CYS A 215 -14.09 1.74 -7.16
C CYS A 215 -13.49 3.11 -6.85
N MET A 216 -14.08 4.13 -7.48
CA MET A 216 -13.62 5.51 -7.41
C MET A 216 -13.73 6.07 -6.00
N VAL A 217 -12.79 6.93 -5.61
CA VAL A 217 -12.99 7.90 -4.53
C VAL A 217 -13.78 9.06 -5.13
N ARG A 218 -14.75 9.61 -4.40
CA ARG A 218 -15.52 10.76 -4.89
C ARG A 218 -14.56 11.89 -5.27
N GLY A 219 -14.72 12.48 -6.45
CA GLY A 219 -14.12 13.76 -6.80
C GLY A 219 -15.18 14.86 -6.66
N HIS A 220 -14.87 15.95 -5.95
CA HIS A 220 -15.60 17.20 -6.19
C HIS A 220 -15.02 17.85 -7.44
N GLY A 221 -15.85 17.93 -8.49
CA GLY A 221 -15.63 18.87 -9.59
C GLY A 221 -15.74 20.31 -9.14
#